data_AF-A0A6J8F2Y0-F1
#
_entry.id   AF-A0A6J8F2Y0-F1
#
_cell.length_a   1.000
_cell.length_b   1.000
_cell.length_c   1.000
_cell.angle_alpha   90.00
_cell.angle_beta   90.00
_cell.angle_gamma   90.00
#
_symmetry.space_group_name_H-M   'P 1'
#
loop_
_entity.id
_entity.type
_entity.pdbx_description
1 polymer ?
#
loop_
_entity_poly.entity_id
_entity_poly.type
_entity_poly.pdbx_seq_one_letter_code
_entity_poly.pdbx_strand_id
1 'polypeptide(L)'
;MCKDIKHLIYYRFNTGAVGKGPGCGFWAAGWRVWLFFMRGITPLLERWCCQDCLKQRWSHFDLELRAAVMHDILDMMPEGIKQNKARTILQHLSEAWRCWKANIPWKVDKTVCKKNLGRLTRLYLKAEQERQHNYLKDGPYITAEEAVAIYTTTVHWLESRRFSPIPFPPLSYKHDTKLLILALERLKEAYSVKSRLNQSQREELGLIEQAYDNPHEALSRIKRHLLTQRAFKEVGIEFMDLYSHLIPVYDVEPLEKITDAYLDQYLWYEADKRRLFPPWIKPADSEPPPLLVYKWCQGK
;
A
#
# COMPACT_ATOMS: atom_id res chain seq x y z
N MET A 1 23.81 6.33 -51.02
CA MET A 1 24.96 6.06 -51.89
C MET A 1 24.75 4.85 -52.82
N CYS A 2 24.72 3.59 -52.36
CA CYS A 2 24.53 2.44 -53.27
C CYS A 2 23.18 2.46 -54.02
N LYS A 3 22.10 2.93 -53.38
CA LYS A 3 20.79 3.12 -54.04
C LYS A 3 20.84 4.20 -55.13
N ASP A 4 21.55 5.30 -54.89
CA ASP A 4 21.67 6.41 -55.87
C ASP A 4 22.52 6.00 -57.08
N ILE A 5 23.61 5.25 -56.83
CA ILE A 5 24.43 4.63 -57.88
C ILE A 5 23.58 3.65 -58.71
N LYS A 6 22.71 2.87 -58.07
CA LYS A 6 21.76 1.99 -58.78
C LYS A 6 20.83 2.82 -59.69
N HIS A 7 20.27 3.93 -59.21
CA HIS A 7 19.42 4.78 -60.04
C HIS A 7 20.17 5.38 -61.24
N LEU A 8 21.39 5.87 -61.04
CA LEU A 8 22.24 6.41 -62.11
C LEU A 8 22.57 5.35 -63.18
N ILE A 9 22.97 4.16 -62.74
CA ILE A 9 23.31 3.04 -63.64
C ILE A 9 22.07 2.59 -64.40
N TYR A 10 20.95 2.34 -63.71
CA TYR A 10 19.74 1.81 -64.34
C TYR A 10 19.10 2.81 -65.31
N TYR A 11 19.21 4.12 -65.06
CA TYR A 11 18.72 5.14 -65.98
C TYR A 11 19.53 5.20 -67.29
N ARG A 12 20.83 4.88 -67.25
CA ARG A 12 21.69 4.77 -68.44
C ARG A 12 21.66 3.39 -69.10
N PHE A 13 21.41 2.34 -68.32
CA PHE A 13 21.47 0.95 -68.78
C PHE A 13 20.16 0.48 -69.41
N ASN A 14 19.00 0.95 -68.91
CA ASN A 14 17.68 0.59 -69.43
C ASN A 14 17.17 1.62 -70.46
N THR A 15 18.01 1.97 -71.44
CA THR A 15 17.65 2.87 -72.55
C THR A 15 17.73 2.14 -73.89
N GLY A 16 16.82 2.46 -74.81
CA GLY A 16 16.71 1.79 -76.11
C GLY A 16 15.87 0.52 -76.05
N ALA A 17 16.32 -0.57 -76.68
CA ALA A 17 15.59 -1.84 -76.74
C ALA A 17 15.60 -2.64 -75.40
N VAL A 18 16.37 -2.21 -74.41
CA VAL A 18 16.51 -2.88 -73.11
C VAL A 18 15.44 -2.38 -72.14
N GLY A 19 14.47 -3.24 -71.82
CA GLY A 19 13.37 -2.93 -70.90
C GLY A 19 13.74 -2.98 -69.41
N LYS A 20 12.77 -2.65 -68.54
CA LYS A 20 12.94 -2.76 -67.09
C LYS A 20 12.94 -4.23 -66.67
N GLY A 21 14.07 -4.72 -66.17
CA GLY A 21 14.20 -6.09 -65.67
C GLY A 21 15.41 -6.29 -64.75
N PRO A 22 15.57 -7.48 -64.14
CA PRO A 22 16.64 -7.77 -63.20
C PRO A 22 18.03 -7.98 -63.83
N GLY A 23 18.20 -7.77 -65.15
CA GLY A 23 19.41 -8.11 -65.91
C GLY A 23 20.60 -7.15 -65.81
N CYS A 24 20.56 -6.10 -64.97
CA CYS A 24 21.67 -5.15 -64.85
C CYS A 24 22.77 -5.66 -63.89
N GLY A 25 23.84 -6.21 -64.45
CA GLY A 25 24.99 -6.77 -63.72
C GLY A 25 26.13 -5.80 -63.41
N PHE A 26 25.91 -4.48 -63.45
CA PHE A 26 26.99 -3.49 -63.24
C PHE A 26 27.24 -3.22 -61.74
N TRP A 27 27.85 -4.19 -61.06
CA TRP A 27 28.05 -4.19 -59.61
C TRP A 27 29.33 -3.48 -59.14
N ALA A 28 30.28 -3.18 -60.04
CA ALA A 28 31.59 -2.63 -59.70
C ALA A 28 31.51 -1.32 -58.88
N ALA A 29 30.58 -0.43 -59.22
CA ALA A 29 30.41 0.84 -58.51
C ALA A 29 29.88 0.63 -57.08
N GLY A 30 28.94 -0.30 -56.88
CA GLY A 30 28.45 -0.66 -55.54
C GLY A 30 29.49 -1.41 -54.71
N TRP A 31 30.28 -2.28 -55.34
CA TRP A 31 31.37 -3.02 -54.70
C TRP A 31 32.44 -2.10 -54.13
N ARG A 32 32.83 -1.04 -54.86
CA ARG A 32 33.78 -0.04 -54.36
C ARG A 32 33.29 0.68 -53.09
N VAL A 33 32.00 0.97 -52.98
CA VAL A 33 31.43 1.58 -51.77
C VAL A 33 31.60 0.65 -50.56
N TRP A 34 31.33 -0.65 -50.75
CA TRP A 34 31.50 -1.65 -49.69
C TRP A 34 32.97 -1.87 -49.32
N LEU A 35 33.89 -1.80 -50.27
CA LEU A 35 35.34 -1.85 -49.97
C LEU A 35 35.80 -0.65 -49.13
N PHE A 36 35.36 0.57 -49.45
CA PHE A 36 35.70 1.75 -48.65
C PHE A 36 35.04 1.72 -47.27
N PHE A 37 33.81 1.20 -47.18
CA PHE A 37 33.18 0.93 -45.89
C PHE A 37 34.00 -0.05 -45.05
N MET A 38 34.42 -1.18 -45.64
CA MET A 38 35.25 -2.17 -44.95
C MET A 38 36.60 -1.55 -44.52
N ARG A 39 37.25 -0.75 -45.37
CA ARG A 39 38.47 -0.04 -45.00
C ARG A 39 38.31 0.87 -43.77
N GLY A 40 37.15 1.53 -43.62
CA GLY A 40 36.87 2.39 -42.47
C GLY A 40 36.44 1.62 -41.21
N ILE A 41 35.77 0.47 -41.38
CA ILE A 41 35.25 -0.32 -40.25
C ILE A 41 36.30 -1.27 -39.66
N THR A 42 37.29 -1.72 -40.44
CA THR A 42 38.35 -2.63 -39.98
C THR A 42 39.07 -2.12 -38.72
N PRO A 43 39.62 -0.89 -38.65
CA PRO A 43 40.27 -0.41 -37.43
C PRO A 43 39.30 -0.23 -36.24
N LEU A 44 38.00 -0.03 -36.51
CA LEU A 44 36.97 0.05 -35.46
C LEU A 44 36.66 -1.34 -34.87
N LEU A 45 36.55 -2.35 -35.73
CA LEU A 45 36.34 -3.75 -35.33
C LEU A 45 37.56 -4.32 -34.63
N GLU A 46 38.79 -4.00 -35.09
CA GLU A 46 40.02 -4.35 -34.40
C GLU A 46 40.06 -3.76 -32.98
N ARG A 47 39.64 -2.50 -32.81
CA ARG A 47 39.53 -1.87 -31.49
C ARG A 47 38.47 -2.53 -30.60
N TRP A 48 37.33 -2.94 -31.16
CA TRP A 48 36.29 -3.65 -30.40
C TRP A 48 36.72 -5.06 -30.01
N CYS A 49 37.38 -5.81 -30.89
CA CYS A 49 37.93 -7.14 -30.55
C CYS A 49 39.06 -7.05 -29.51
N CYS A 50 39.93 -6.04 -29.59
CA CYS A 50 41.01 -5.84 -28.61
C CYS A 50 40.50 -5.36 -27.23
N GLN A 51 39.26 -4.87 -27.14
CA GLN A 51 38.71 -4.36 -25.88
C GLN A 51 38.41 -5.47 -24.86
N ASP A 52 38.40 -6.74 -25.28
CA ASP A 52 38.25 -7.89 -24.39
C ASP A 52 39.56 -8.27 -23.67
N CYS A 53 40.73 -7.80 -24.13
CA CYS A 53 42.03 -8.16 -23.52
C CYS A 53 42.58 -7.14 -22.51
N LEU A 54 42.08 -5.89 -22.46
CA LEU A 54 42.60 -4.85 -21.53
C LEU A 54 41.64 -4.50 -20.37
N LYS A 55 40.43 -5.08 -20.32
CA LYS A 55 39.44 -4.83 -19.26
C LYS A 55 39.58 -5.72 -18.01
N GLN A 56 40.61 -6.56 -17.89
CA GLN A 56 40.73 -7.49 -16.77
C GLN A 56 41.13 -6.86 -15.42
N ARG A 57 41.46 -5.57 -15.35
CA ARG A 57 41.80 -4.87 -14.08
C ARG A 57 40.72 -3.96 -13.51
N TRP A 58 39.61 -3.72 -14.22
CA TRP A 58 38.53 -2.84 -13.76
C TRP A 58 37.38 -3.59 -13.07
N SER A 59 37.38 -4.92 -13.10
CA SER A 59 36.42 -5.77 -12.39
C SER A 59 36.65 -5.84 -10.88
N HIS A 60 37.84 -5.43 -10.39
CA HIS A 60 38.17 -5.48 -8.96
C HIS A 60 37.29 -4.54 -8.14
N PHE A 61 37.01 -3.34 -8.66
CA PHE A 61 36.15 -2.35 -8.00
C PHE A 61 34.72 -2.86 -7.80
N ASP A 62 34.18 -3.56 -8.80
CA ASP A 62 32.84 -4.18 -8.75
C ASP A 62 32.78 -5.38 -7.77
N LEU A 63 33.93 -6.01 -7.51
CA LEU A 63 34.08 -7.12 -6.55
C LEU A 63 34.18 -6.59 -5.11
N GLU A 64 35.01 -5.57 -4.90
CA GLU A 64 35.18 -4.89 -3.60
C GLU A 64 33.89 -4.19 -3.17
N LEU A 65 33.20 -3.49 -4.08
CA LEU A 65 31.92 -2.85 -3.79
C LEU A 65 30.85 -3.89 -3.40
N ARG A 66 30.78 -5.01 -4.12
CA ARG A 66 29.86 -6.10 -3.76
C ARG A 66 30.20 -6.71 -2.41
N ALA A 67 31.49 -6.88 -2.10
CA ALA A 67 31.95 -7.42 -0.82
C ALA A 67 31.66 -6.47 0.36
N ALA A 68 31.91 -5.17 0.19
CA ALA A 68 31.64 -4.16 1.20
C ALA A 68 30.14 -4.07 1.53
N VAL A 69 29.29 -3.96 0.50
CA VAL A 69 27.83 -3.90 0.70
C VAL A 69 27.31 -5.20 1.31
N MET A 70 27.89 -6.35 0.95
CA MET A 70 27.53 -7.63 1.58
C MET A 70 27.85 -7.69 3.07
N HIS A 71 29.02 -7.17 3.48
CA HIS A 71 29.38 -7.08 4.90
C HIS A 71 28.39 -6.21 5.67
N ASP A 72 28.12 -5.00 5.17
CA ASP A 72 27.19 -4.07 5.82
C ASP A 72 25.78 -4.68 5.95
N ILE A 73 25.27 -5.34 4.90
CA ILE A 73 23.95 -5.97 4.91
C ILE A 73 23.89 -7.13 5.90
N LEU A 74 24.94 -7.95 6.00
CA LEU A 74 25.00 -9.08 6.92
C LEU A 74 25.09 -8.64 8.40
N ASP A 75 25.69 -7.47 8.65
CA ASP A 75 25.78 -6.86 9.98
C ASP A 75 24.47 -6.17 10.40
N MET A 76 23.75 -5.56 9.44
CA MET A 76 22.44 -4.95 9.69
C MET A 76 21.29 -5.97 9.87
N MET A 77 21.47 -7.23 9.47
CA MET A 77 20.41 -8.25 9.55
C MET A 77 20.44 -9.02 10.89
N PRO A 78 19.28 -9.29 11.51
CA PRO A 78 19.19 -10.14 12.70
C PRO A 78 19.56 -11.60 12.40
N GLU A 79 20.06 -12.32 13.42
CA GLU A 79 20.49 -13.71 13.29
C GLU A 79 19.32 -14.63 12.84
N GLY A 80 19.56 -15.44 11.80
CA GLY A 80 18.57 -16.37 11.21
C GLY A 80 18.05 -16.02 9.80
N ILE A 81 18.23 -14.79 9.29
CA ILE A 81 17.73 -14.37 7.95
C ILE A 81 18.86 -14.19 6.91
N LYS A 82 20.12 -14.26 7.34
CA LYS A 82 21.28 -13.69 6.65
C LYS A 82 21.57 -14.27 5.25
N GLN A 83 21.58 -15.59 5.07
CA GLN A 83 22.09 -16.21 3.84
C GLN A 83 21.09 -16.20 2.66
N ASN A 84 19.77 -16.26 2.94
CA ASN A 84 18.76 -16.46 1.89
C ASN A 84 18.42 -15.18 1.12
N LYS A 85 18.59 -14.00 1.73
CA LYS A 85 18.17 -12.71 1.13
C LYS A 85 19.32 -11.90 0.53
N ALA A 86 20.56 -12.18 0.91
CA ALA A 86 21.73 -11.43 0.48
C ALA A 86 21.88 -11.39 -1.06
N ARG A 87 21.64 -12.52 -1.73
CA ARG A 87 21.69 -12.61 -3.20
C ARG A 87 20.63 -11.74 -3.90
N THR A 88 19.43 -11.66 -3.35
CA THR A 88 18.34 -10.84 -3.88
C THR A 88 18.61 -9.35 -3.69
N ILE A 89 19.20 -8.96 -2.56
CA ILE A 89 19.57 -7.57 -2.29
C ILE A 89 20.67 -7.11 -3.28
N LEU A 90 21.65 -7.96 -3.55
CA LEU A 90 22.68 -7.68 -4.58
C LEU A 90 22.10 -7.53 -6.00
N GLN A 91 21.04 -8.27 -6.33
CA GLN A 91 20.32 -8.10 -7.59
C GLN A 91 19.64 -6.74 -7.66
N HIS A 92 18.98 -6.30 -6.58
CA HIS A 92 18.39 -4.97 -6.49
C HIS A 92 19.43 -3.85 -6.58
N LEU A 93 20.58 -4.00 -5.93
CA LEU A 93 21.70 -3.04 -6.01
C LEU A 93 22.25 -2.94 -7.45
N SER A 94 22.43 -4.08 -8.11
CA SER A 94 22.90 -4.12 -9.50
C SER A 94 21.91 -3.46 -10.46
N GLU A 95 20.60 -3.63 -10.21
CA GLU A 95 19.55 -3.00 -11.02
C GLU A 95 19.40 -1.50 -10.72
N ALA A 96 19.51 -1.10 -9.45
CA ALA A 96 19.54 0.30 -9.05
C ALA A 96 20.71 1.04 -9.73
N TRP A 97 21.89 0.43 -9.80
CA TRP A 97 23.06 0.97 -10.49
C TRP A 97 22.83 1.13 -12.00
N ARG A 98 22.14 0.18 -12.65
CA ARG A 98 21.77 0.29 -14.08
C ARG A 98 20.79 1.44 -14.31
N CYS A 99 19.74 1.54 -13.49
CA CYS A 99 18.76 2.62 -13.57
C CYS A 99 19.41 3.99 -13.35
N TRP A 100 20.33 4.11 -12.38
CA TRP A 100 21.10 5.33 -12.15
C TRP A 100 21.92 5.74 -13.37
N LYS A 101 22.66 4.81 -13.98
CA LYS A 101 23.42 5.08 -15.22
C LYS A 101 22.55 5.47 -16.41
N ALA A 102 21.32 4.96 -16.47
CA ALA A 102 20.36 5.29 -17.51
C ALA A 102 19.57 6.58 -17.22
N ASN A 103 19.81 7.24 -16.09
CA ASN A 103 19.03 8.37 -15.58
C ASN A 103 17.51 8.04 -15.48
N ILE A 104 17.20 6.79 -15.12
CA ILE A 104 15.83 6.30 -14.92
C ILE A 104 15.59 6.21 -13.41
N PRO A 105 14.48 6.75 -12.87
CA PRO A 105 14.14 6.59 -11.46
C PRO A 105 13.94 5.11 -11.11
N TRP A 106 14.80 4.59 -10.22
CA TRP A 106 14.68 3.21 -9.75
C TRP A 106 13.58 3.09 -8.70
N LYS A 107 12.60 2.24 -8.98
CA LYS A 107 11.54 1.85 -8.05
C LYS A 107 11.35 0.35 -8.16
N VAL A 108 11.29 -0.36 -7.03
CA VAL A 108 10.95 -1.79 -7.00
C VAL A 108 9.66 -2.00 -7.79
N ASP A 109 9.64 -3.03 -8.65
CA ASP A 109 8.52 -3.27 -9.55
C ASP A 109 7.21 -3.37 -8.74
N LYS A 110 6.25 -2.53 -9.12
CA LYS A 110 4.91 -2.48 -8.52
C LYS A 110 4.24 -3.86 -8.54
N THR A 111 4.56 -4.71 -9.51
CA THR A 111 4.00 -6.08 -9.57
C THR A 111 4.51 -6.96 -8.44
N VAL A 112 5.76 -6.79 -8.01
CA VAL A 112 6.37 -7.55 -6.90
C VAL A 112 5.76 -7.11 -5.58
N CYS A 113 5.60 -5.80 -5.36
CA CYS A 113 4.93 -5.28 -4.16
C CYS A 113 3.50 -5.83 -4.02
N LYS A 114 2.70 -5.79 -5.09
CA LYS A 114 1.33 -6.34 -5.07
C LYS A 114 1.28 -7.84 -4.81
N LYS A 115 2.20 -8.61 -5.42
CA LYS A 115 2.31 -10.06 -5.17
C LYS A 115 2.72 -10.34 -3.73
N ASN A 116 3.64 -9.55 -3.18
CA ASN A 116 4.10 -9.70 -1.81
C ASN A 116 2.98 -9.39 -0.81
N LEU A 117 2.24 -8.30 -1.01
CA LEU A 117 1.06 -7.96 -0.22
C LEU A 117 0.07 -9.14 -0.16
N GLY A 118 -0.32 -9.69 -1.32
CA GLY A 118 -1.23 -10.83 -1.36
C GLY A 118 -0.67 -12.12 -0.73
N ARG A 119 0.65 -12.32 -0.72
CA ARG A 119 1.29 -13.44 -0.01
C ARG A 119 1.23 -13.23 1.51
N LEU A 120 1.59 -12.04 1.97
CA LEU A 120 1.60 -11.70 3.40
C LEU A 120 0.19 -11.71 3.99
N THR A 121 -0.81 -11.21 3.27
CA THR A 121 -2.21 -11.30 3.68
C THR A 121 -2.65 -12.76 3.90
N ARG A 122 -2.33 -13.68 2.97
CA ARG A 122 -2.66 -15.10 3.14
C ARG A 122 -1.93 -15.75 4.31
N LEU A 123 -0.65 -15.42 4.51
CA LEU A 123 0.12 -15.92 5.65
C LEU A 123 -0.46 -15.43 6.97
N TYR A 124 -0.82 -14.14 7.05
CA TYR A 124 -1.46 -13.55 8.23
C TYR A 124 -2.79 -14.25 8.54
N LEU A 125 -3.68 -14.40 7.55
CA LEU A 125 -4.99 -15.02 7.76
C LEU A 125 -4.87 -16.50 8.17
N LYS A 126 -3.90 -17.25 7.64
CA LYS A 126 -3.66 -18.63 8.06
C LYS A 126 -3.21 -18.69 9.51
N ALA A 127 -2.27 -17.82 9.91
CA ALA A 127 -1.80 -17.74 11.30
C ALA A 127 -2.92 -17.27 12.25
N GLU A 128 -3.76 -16.33 11.82
CA GLU A 128 -4.88 -15.84 12.62
C GLU A 128 -5.96 -16.91 12.80
N GLN A 129 -6.27 -17.70 11.76
CA GLN A 129 -7.18 -18.85 11.89
C GLN A 129 -6.66 -19.88 12.90
N GLU A 130 -5.35 -20.19 12.85
CA GLU A 130 -4.71 -21.09 13.80
C GLU A 130 -4.75 -20.52 15.22
N ARG A 131 -4.49 -19.22 15.39
CA ARG A 131 -4.58 -18.53 16.69
C ARG A 131 -5.99 -18.63 17.30
N GLN A 132 -7.02 -18.43 16.50
CA GLN A 132 -8.43 -18.54 16.92
C GLN A 132 -8.81 -19.99 17.25
N HIS A 133 -8.34 -20.95 16.45
CA HIS A 133 -8.55 -22.38 16.72
C HIS A 133 -7.89 -22.80 18.05
N ASN A 134 -6.65 -22.38 18.28
CA ASN A 134 -5.93 -22.67 19.52
C ASN A 134 -6.63 -22.05 20.73
N TYR A 135 -7.16 -20.83 20.62
CA TYR A 135 -7.94 -20.22 21.71
C TYR A 135 -9.19 -21.05 22.09
N LEU A 136 -9.91 -21.60 21.11
CA LEU A 136 -11.08 -22.45 21.39
C LEU A 136 -10.68 -23.82 21.95
N LYS A 137 -9.50 -24.32 21.56
CA LYS A 137 -8.98 -25.62 21.99
C LYS A 137 -8.39 -25.56 23.41
N ASP A 138 -7.57 -24.56 23.68
CA ASP A 138 -6.83 -24.39 24.93
C ASP A 138 -7.68 -23.70 26.00
N GLY A 139 -8.74 -22.99 25.58
CA GLY A 139 -9.62 -22.20 26.42
C GLY A 139 -9.13 -20.76 26.63
N PRO A 140 -9.86 -19.96 27.44
CA PRO A 140 -9.48 -18.58 27.71
C PRO A 140 -8.09 -18.50 28.37
N TYR A 141 -7.21 -17.66 27.81
CA TYR A 141 -5.89 -17.43 28.38
C TYR A 141 -5.93 -16.66 29.71
N ILE A 142 -7.04 -15.96 29.98
CA ILE A 142 -7.26 -15.28 31.25
C ILE A 142 -7.85 -16.26 32.26
N THR A 143 -7.22 -16.34 33.43
CA THR A 143 -7.73 -17.18 34.51
C THR A 143 -8.95 -16.54 35.17
N ALA A 144 -9.82 -17.34 35.76
CA ALA A 144 -11.02 -16.83 36.42
C ALA A 144 -10.68 -15.88 37.59
N GLU A 145 -9.60 -16.14 38.32
CA GLU A 145 -9.13 -15.30 39.42
C GLU A 145 -8.67 -13.92 38.92
N GLU A 146 -7.88 -13.88 37.85
CA GLU A 146 -7.45 -12.61 37.23
C GLU A 146 -8.64 -11.84 36.66
N ALA A 147 -9.60 -12.53 36.02
CA ALA A 147 -10.80 -11.89 35.49
C ALA A 147 -11.63 -11.23 36.60
N VAL A 148 -11.81 -11.90 37.74
CA VAL A 148 -12.48 -11.35 38.92
C VAL A 148 -11.70 -10.15 39.47
N ALA A 149 -10.37 -10.24 39.58
CA ALA A 149 -9.55 -9.13 40.05
C ALA A 149 -9.66 -7.88 39.16
N ILE A 150 -9.61 -8.04 37.83
CA ILE A 150 -9.79 -6.94 36.86
C ILE A 150 -11.20 -6.33 37.00
N TYR A 151 -12.22 -7.17 37.07
CA TYR A 151 -13.60 -6.73 37.21
C TYR A 151 -13.82 -5.94 38.52
N THR A 152 -13.41 -6.50 39.66
CA THR A 152 -13.53 -5.86 40.98
C THR A 152 -12.77 -4.54 41.04
N THR A 153 -11.56 -4.48 40.47
CA THR A 153 -10.78 -3.23 40.39
C THR A 153 -11.53 -2.16 39.57
N THR A 154 -12.15 -2.57 38.45
CA THR A 154 -12.93 -1.66 37.60
C THR A 154 -14.18 -1.16 38.32
N VAL A 155 -14.88 -2.02 39.06
CA VAL A 155 -16.05 -1.65 39.87
C VAL A 155 -15.66 -0.63 40.94
N HIS A 156 -14.64 -0.91 41.75
CA HIS A 156 -14.18 0.02 42.78
C HIS A 156 -13.72 1.36 42.20
N TRP A 157 -13.05 1.35 41.04
CA TRP A 157 -12.67 2.58 40.34
C TRP A 157 -13.89 3.41 39.95
N LEU A 158 -14.89 2.81 39.30
CA LEU A 158 -16.10 3.52 38.86
C LEU A 158 -16.96 4.00 40.03
N GLU A 159 -17.07 3.21 41.11
CA GLU A 159 -17.76 3.60 42.34
C GLU A 159 -17.06 4.78 43.03
N SER A 160 -15.73 4.77 43.14
CA SER A 160 -14.96 5.87 43.72
C SER A 160 -15.18 7.20 42.98
N ARG A 161 -15.41 7.10 41.66
CA ARG A 161 -15.69 8.24 40.77
C ARG A 161 -17.17 8.60 40.72
N ARG A 162 -18.03 7.86 41.42
CA ARG A 162 -19.50 8.00 41.41
C ARG A 162 -20.05 8.02 39.99
N PHE A 163 -19.53 7.13 39.14
CA PHE A 163 -19.89 7.08 37.73
C PHE A 163 -21.33 6.59 37.56
N SER A 164 -22.14 7.34 36.82
CA SER A 164 -23.46 6.88 36.37
C SER A 164 -23.30 6.12 35.05
N PRO A 165 -23.81 4.89 34.92
CA PRO A 165 -23.79 4.17 33.64
C PRO A 165 -24.44 4.96 32.50
N ILE A 166 -23.93 4.75 31.28
CA ILE A 166 -24.49 5.37 30.08
C ILE A 166 -25.83 4.69 29.74
N PRO A 167 -26.95 5.43 29.68
CA PRO A 167 -28.24 4.85 29.35
C PRO A 167 -28.31 4.53 27.86
N PHE A 168 -29.25 3.66 27.49
CA PHE A 168 -29.64 3.50 26.10
C PHE A 168 -30.16 4.83 25.52
N PRO A 169 -29.88 5.18 24.25
CA PRO A 169 -30.40 6.39 23.61
C PRO A 169 -31.93 6.46 23.70
N PRO A 170 -32.52 7.39 24.47
CA PRO A 170 -33.96 7.43 24.67
C PRO A 170 -34.69 7.75 23.36
N LEU A 171 -35.96 7.35 23.24
CA LEU A 171 -36.75 7.56 22.00
C LEU A 171 -36.78 9.03 21.57
N SER A 172 -36.94 9.95 22.52
CA SER A 172 -36.88 11.39 22.30
C SER A 172 -35.64 11.98 22.98
N TYR A 173 -34.48 11.87 22.32
CA TYR A 173 -33.25 12.47 22.80
C TYR A 173 -32.98 13.81 22.11
N LYS A 174 -32.66 14.84 22.91
CA LYS A 174 -32.50 16.22 22.42
C LYS A 174 -31.37 16.40 21.40
N HIS A 175 -30.35 15.54 21.45
CA HIS A 175 -29.15 15.68 20.63
C HIS A 175 -29.03 14.61 19.53
N ASP A 176 -30.04 13.76 19.35
CA ASP A 176 -29.99 12.64 18.40
C ASP A 176 -29.67 13.08 16.97
N THR A 177 -30.38 14.08 16.47
CA THR A 177 -30.21 14.56 15.10
C THR A 177 -28.82 15.16 14.88
N LYS A 178 -28.28 15.85 15.89
CA LYS A 178 -26.92 16.41 15.83
C LYS A 178 -25.86 15.32 15.77
N LEU A 179 -25.98 14.29 16.61
CA LEU A 179 -25.06 13.16 16.62
C LEU A 179 -25.13 12.37 15.31
N LEU A 180 -26.33 12.19 14.75
CA LEU A 180 -26.51 11.57 13.46
C LEU A 180 -25.83 12.37 12.34
N ILE A 181 -26.01 13.69 12.30
CA ILE A 181 -25.36 14.54 11.29
C ILE A 181 -23.84 14.41 11.35
N LEU A 182 -23.25 14.48 12.54
CA LEU A 182 -21.80 14.31 12.73
C LEU A 182 -21.31 12.93 12.27
N ALA A 183 -22.07 11.88 12.55
CA ALA A 183 -21.76 10.52 12.11
C ALA A 183 -21.80 10.40 10.58
N LEU A 184 -22.82 10.96 9.93
CA LEU A 184 -22.97 10.93 8.47
C LEU A 184 -21.90 11.77 7.76
N GLU A 185 -21.50 12.91 8.35
CA GLU A 185 -20.40 13.73 7.82
C GLU A 185 -19.09 12.94 7.80
N ARG A 186 -18.73 12.29 8.92
CA ARG A 186 -17.53 11.42 9.00
C ARG A 186 -17.53 10.31 7.96
N LEU A 187 -18.67 9.67 7.71
CA LEU A 187 -18.78 8.61 6.69
C LEU A 187 -18.64 9.17 5.27
N LYS A 188 -19.22 10.36 5.00
CA LYS A 188 -19.14 11.02 3.69
C LYS A 188 -17.71 11.48 3.36
N GLU A 189 -16.96 11.95 4.35
CA GLU A 189 -15.58 12.43 4.18
C GLU A 189 -14.65 11.36 3.58
N ALA A 190 -14.86 10.08 3.92
CA ALA A 190 -14.06 8.95 3.43
C ALA A 190 -14.08 8.79 1.89
N TYR A 191 -15.12 9.33 1.22
CA TYR A 191 -15.31 9.21 -0.22
C TYR A 191 -15.09 10.51 -0.99
N SER A 192 -14.86 11.63 -0.30
CA SER A 192 -14.68 12.95 -0.91
C SER A 192 -13.54 13.03 -1.94
N VAL A 193 -12.49 12.23 -1.74
CA VAL A 193 -11.27 12.24 -2.59
C VAL A 193 -11.36 11.23 -3.75
N LYS A 194 -12.25 10.25 -3.69
CA LYS A 194 -12.27 9.13 -4.66
C LYS A 194 -13.06 9.49 -5.91
N SER A 195 -12.37 9.52 -7.06
CA SER A 195 -13.02 9.77 -8.36
C SER A 195 -13.83 8.58 -8.91
N ARG A 196 -13.52 7.34 -8.50
CA ARG A 196 -14.22 6.13 -8.96
C ARG A 196 -14.76 5.36 -7.78
N LEU A 197 -16.08 5.17 -7.77
CA LEU A 197 -16.82 4.47 -6.72
C LEU A 197 -17.25 3.09 -7.21
N ASN A 198 -17.06 2.08 -6.37
CA ASN A 198 -17.61 0.73 -6.57
C ASN A 198 -19.12 0.71 -6.24
N GLN A 199 -19.77 -0.44 -6.39
CA GLN A 199 -21.20 -0.58 -6.12
C GLN A 199 -21.53 -0.38 -4.63
N SER A 200 -20.78 -1.00 -3.71
CA SER A 200 -21.03 -0.89 -2.27
C SER A 200 -20.89 0.55 -1.74
N GLN A 201 -19.95 1.33 -2.28
CA GLN A 201 -19.75 2.73 -1.93
C GLN A 201 -20.88 3.63 -2.46
N ARG A 202 -21.47 3.31 -3.62
CA ARG A 202 -22.65 4.02 -4.12
C ARG A 202 -23.88 3.73 -3.27
N GLU A 203 -24.04 2.47 -2.84
CA GLU A 203 -25.08 2.07 -1.90
C GLU A 203 -24.91 2.78 -0.56
N GLU A 204 -23.69 2.88 -0.04
CA GLU A 204 -23.37 3.63 1.18
C GLU A 204 -23.73 5.10 1.06
N LEU A 205 -23.33 5.78 -0.03
CA LEU A 205 -23.70 7.17 -0.28
C LEU A 205 -25.22 7.36 -0.39
N GLY A 206 -25.92 6.45 -1.08
CA GLY A 206 -27.37 6.51 -1.18
C GLY A 206 -28.07 6.35 0.18
N LEU A 207 -27.56 5.48 1.05
CA LEU A 207 -28.07 5.31 2.42
C LEU A 207 -27.80 6.54 3.29
N ILE A 208 -26.64 7.18 3.12
CA ILE A 208 -26.29 8.43 3.81
C ILE A 208 -27.23 9.56 3.37
N GLU A 209 -27.46 9.72 2.07
CA GLU A 209 -28.40 10.72 1.52
C GLU A 209 -29.83 10.49 2.04
N GLN A 210 -30.32 9.26 2.00
CA GLN A 210 -31.63 8.91 2.59
C GLN A 210 -31.71 9.23 4.09
N ALA A 211 -30.61 9.04 4.83
CA ALA A 211 -30.57 9.37 6.25
C ALA A 211 -30.57 10.88 6.52
N TYR A 212 -30.04 11.70 5.61
CA TYR A 212 -30.17 13.16 5.66
C TYR A 212 -31.60 13.61 5.33
N ASP A 213 -32.24 13.00 4.34
CA ASP A 213 -33.60 13.36 3.92
C ASP A 213 -34.65 12.99 4.98
N ASN A 214 -34.51 11.82 5.61
CA ASN A 214 -35.42 11.37 6.68
C ASN A 214 -34.66 10.89 7.94
N PRO A 215 -34.17 11.81 8.78
CA PRO A 215 -33.35 11.46 9.94
C PRO A 215 -34.13 10.71 11.03
N HIS A 216 -35.44 10.94 11.16
CA HIS A 216 -36.25 10.28 12.18
C HIS A 216 -36.43 8.78 11.89
N GLU A 217 -36.66 8.42 10.63
CA GLU A 217 -36.73 7.03 10.21
C GLU A 217 -35.36 6.33 10.37
N ALA A 218 -34.28 7.01 9.96
CA ALA A 218 -32.92 6.51 10.13
C ALA A 218 -32.60 6.23 11.61
N LEU A 219 -32.91 7.17 12.52
CA LEU A 219 -32.72 6.99 13.96
C LEU A 219 -33.55 5.83 14.52
N SER A 220 -34.80 5.68 14.08
CA SER A 220 -35.65 4.57 14.48
C SER A 220 -35.04 3.22 14.05
N ARG A 221 -34.53 3.14 12.82
CA ARG A 221 -33.83 1.96 12.29
C ARG A 221 -32.57 1.64 13.10
N ILE A 222 -31.73 2.65 13.38
CA ILE A 222 -30.51 2.50 14.18
C ILE A 222 -30.85 1.96 15.58
N LYS A 223 -31.79 2.59 16.30
CA LYS A 223 -32.19 2.14 17.64
C LYS A 223 -32.77 0.72 17.63
N ARG A 224 -33.54 0.38 16.59
CA ARG A 224 -34.03 -0.99 16.39
C ARG A 224 -32.87 -1.98 16.24
N HIS A 225 -31.87 -1.67 15.42
CA HIS A 225 -30.69 -2.53 15.24
C HIS A 225 -29.94 -2.74 16.57
N LEU A 226 -29.72 -1.67 17.34
CA LEU A 226 -29.08 -1.76 18.66
C LEU A 226 -29.86 -2.69 19.62
N LEU A 227 -31.18 -2.67 19.57
CA LEU A 227 -32.02 -3.52 20.42
C LEU A 227 -32.03 -4.98 19.98
N THR A 228 -32.23 -5.24 18.68
CA THR A 228 -32.58 -6.59 18.20
C THR A 228 -31.43 -7.36 17.55
N GLN A 229 -30.47 -6.68 16.94
CA GLN A 229 -29.44 -7.35 16.12
C GLN A 229 -28.28 -7.84 17.00
N ARG A 230 -27.97 -9.14 16.89
CA ARG A 230 -26.84 -9.79 17.57
C ARG A 230 -25.96 -10.65 16.65
N ALA A 231 -26.43 -10.90 15.44
CA ALA A 231 -25.68 -11.51 14.36
C ALA A 231 -25.53 -10.49 13.23
N PHE A 232 -24.32 -10.35 12.72
CA PHE A 232 -23.91 -9.36 11.73
C PHE A 232 -23.38 -10.05 10.48
N LYS A 233 -23.27 -9.32 9.38
CA LYS A 233 -22.67 -9.87 8.15
C LYS A 233 -21.16 -10.04 8.29
N GLU A 234 -20.57 -10.77 7.35
CA GLU A 234 -19.12 -10.91 7.29
C GLU A 234 -18.45 -9.55 6.99
N VAL A 235 -17.28 -9.35 7.58
CA VAL A 235 -16.47 -8.14 7.40
C VAL A 235 -15.30 -8.50 6.48
N GLY A 236 -15.16 -7.75 5.39
CA GLY A 236 -14.02 -7.89 4.48
C GLY A 236 -12.73 -7.41 5.14
N ILE A 237 -11.60 -8.02 4.77
CA ILE A 237 -10.28 -7.57 5.22
C ILE A 237 -9.33 -7.41 4.04
N GLU A 238 -8.73 -6.24 3.96
CA GLU A 238 -7.62 -5.92 3.06
C GLU A 238 -6.44 -5.40 3.87
N PHE A 239 -5.28 -5.24 3.23
CA PHE A 239 -4.11 -4.66 3.87
C PHE A 239 -3.60 -3.46 3.10
N MET A 240 -3.37 -2.37 3.84
CA MET A 240 -2.66 -1.20 3.35
C MET A 240 -1.17 -1.40 3.55
N ASP A 241 -0.41 -1.35 2.45
CA ASP A 241 1.04 -1.50 2.46
C ASP A 241 1.72 -0.15 2.68
N LEU A 242 2.34 0.03 3.85
CA LEU A 242 3.19 1.18 4.17
C LEU A 242 4.67 0.92 3.89
N TYR A 243 4.98 -0.13 3.13
CA TYR A 243 6.32 -0.64 2.75
C TYR A 243 7.22 -1.12 3.90
N SER A 244 6.93 -0.72 5.13
CA SER A 244 7.61 -1.14 6.36
C SER A 244 6.78 -2.16 7.15
N HIS A 245 5.48 -1.92 7.22
CA HIS A 245 4.50 -2.77 7.89
C HIS A 245 3.17 -2.71 7.13
N LEU A 246 2.30 -3.67 7.42
CA LEU A 246 0.98 -3.75 6.84
C LEU A 246 -0.07 -3.36 7.88
N ILE A 247 -1.04 -2.55 7.47
CA ILE A 247 -2.18 -2.16 8.32
C ILE A 247 -3.43 -2.88 7.80
N PRO A 248 -4.16 -3.63 8.65
CA PRO A 248 -5.42 -4.22 8.24
C PRO A 248 -6.48 -3.13 8.04
N VAL A 249 -7.22 -3.22 6.94
CA VAL A 249 -8.33 -2.34 6.59
C VAL A 249 -9.58 -3.21 6.49
N TYR A 250 -10.57 -2.92 7.33
CA TYR A 250 -11.81 -3.68 7.41
C TYR A 250 -12.89 -3.01 6.57
N ASP A 251 -13.64 -3.81 5.82
CA ASP A 251 -14.81 -3.34 5.05
C ASP A 251 -16.09 -3.93 5.64
N VAL A 252 -16.84 -3.07 6.33
CA VAL A 252 -18.09 -3.39 7.03
C VAL A 252 -19.30 -3.05 6.13
N GLU A 253 -20.44 -3.71 6.34
CA GLU A 253 -21.66 -3.41 5.61
C GLU A 253 -22.10 -1.94 5.81
N PRO A 254 -22.52 -1.20 4.75
CA PRO A 254 -22.93 0.20 4.86
C PRO A 254 -24.02 0.51 5.90
N LEU A 255 -25.04 -0.35 6.04
CA LEU A 255 -26.10 -0.16 7.04
C LEU A 255 -25.59 -0.32 8.49
N GLU A 256 -24.68 -1.27 8.70
CA GLU A 256 -24.03 -1.49 10.00
C GLU A 256 -23.10 -0.32 10.31
N LYS A 257 -22.31 0.16 9.33
CA LYS A 257 -21.45 1.35 9.45
C LYS A 257 -22.20 2.59 9.95
N ILE A 258 -23.41 2.87 9.44
CA ILE A 258 -24.21 4.02 9.89
C ILE A 258 -24.63 3.86 11.36
N THR A 259 -25.01 2.64 11.75
CA THR A 259 -25.42 2.32 13.13
C THR A 259 -24.24 2.48 14.08
N ASP A 260 -23.07 1.95 13.71
CA ASP A 260 -21.84 2.01 14.49
C ASP A 260 -21.30 3.44 14.59
N ALA A 261 -21.34 4.22 13.51
CA ALA A 261 -20.92 5.61 13.51
C ALA A 261 -21.80 6.47 14.44
N TYR A 262 -23.12 6.27 14.44
CA TYR A 262 -24.00 6.94 15.39
C TYR A 262 -23.71 6.49 16.84
N LEU A 263 -23.50 5.19 17.07
CA LEU A 263 -23.21 4.66 18.39
C LEU A 263 -21.87 5.22 18.93
N ASP A 264 -20.85 5.31 18.09
CA ASP A 264 -19.56 5.95 18.40
C ASP A 264 -19.77 7.40 18.86
N GLN A 265 -20.48 8.21 18.07
CA GLN A 265 -20.77 9.60 18.45
C GLN A 265 -21.53 9.71 19.77
N TYR A 266 -22.53 8.83 19.99
CA TYR A 266 -23.31 8.81 21.22
C TYR A 266 -22.45 8.44 22.44
N LEU A 267 -21.64 7.38 22.33
CA LEU A 267 -20.80 6.90 23.42
C LEU A 267 -19.73 7.93 23.80
N TRP A 268 -19.05 8.54 22.82
CA TRP A 268 -18.06 9.58 23.11
C TRP A 268 -18.67 10.80 23.78
N TYR A 269 -19.81 11.29 23.27
CA TYR A 269 -20.50 12.44 23.85
C TYR A 269 -20.93 12.17 25.30
N GLU A 270 -21.54 11.01 25.57
CA GLU A 270 -22.01 10.66 26.91
C GLU A 270 -20.86 10.24 27.85
N ALA A 271 -19.75 9.73 27.34
CA ALA A 271 -18.56 9.41 28.12
C ALA A 271 -17.83 10.67 28.61
N ASP A 272 -17.65 11.68 27.74
CA ASP A 272 -17.02 12.95 28.13
C ASP A 272 -17.89 13.74 29.10
N LYS A 273 -19.20 13.81 28.83
CA LYS A 273 -20.20 14.44 29.72
C LYS A 273 -20.18 13.86 31.14
N ARG A 274 -19.91 12.55 31.27
CA ARG A 274 -19.79 11.85 32.56
C ARG A 274 -18.36 11.73 33.07
N ARG A 275 -17.37 12.30 32.36
CA ARG A 275 -15.94 12.26 32.69
C ARG A 275 -15.44 10.84 32.96
N LEU A 276 -15.86 9.90 32.10
CA LEU A 276 -15.47 8.48 32.17
C LEU A 276 -13.96 8.34 32.03
N PHE A 277 -13.38 9.01 31.03
CA PHE A 277 -11.95 8.96 30.76
C PHE A 277 -11.21 10.01 31.59
N PRO A 278 -10.26 9.59 32.45
CA PRO A 278 -9.39 10.52 33.15
C PRO A 278 -8.41 11.22 32.19
N PRO A 279 -7.88 12.40 32.56
CA PRO A 279 -7.12 13.26 31.64
C PRO A 279 -5.75 12.72 31.20
N TRP A 280 -5.26 11.65 31.85
CA TRP A 280 -4.02 10.98 31.45
C TRP A 280 -4.21 10.03 30.25
N ILE A 281 -5.45 9.71 29.88
CA ILE A 281 -5.72 8.94 28.66
C ILE A 281 -5.54 9.88 27.47
N LYS A 282 -4.65 9.51 26.55
CA LYS A 282 -4.34 10.24 25.32
C LYS A 282 -4.46 9.29 24.11
N PRO A 283 -4.83 9.77 22.92
CA PRO A 283 -5.09 11.17 22.53
C PRO A 283 -6.40 11.74 23.11
N ALA A 284 -6.47 13.08 23.28
CA ALA A 284 -7.65 13.79 23.76
C ALA A 284 -7.91 15.04 22.90
N ASP A 285 -9.18 15.44 22.76
CA ASP A 285 -9.60 16.49 21.82
C ASP A 285 -9.08 17.89 22.16
N SER A 286 -8.63 18.11 23.40
CA SER A 286 -8.15 19.41 23.87
C SER A 286 -6.83 19.86 23.27
N GLU A 287 -6.03 18.94 22.72
CA GLU A 287 -4.67 19.26 22.30
C GLU A 287 -4.15 18.38 21.16
N PRO A 288 -3.42 18.97 20.19
CA PRO A 288 -2.71 18.18 19.18
C PRO A 288 -1.46 17.51 19.77
N PRO A 289 -0.95 16.42 19.16
CA PRO A 289 0.20 15.68 19.68
C PRO A 289 1.47 16.51 19.97
N PRO A 290 1.85 17.52 19.15
CA PRO A 290 2.99 18.38 19.49
C PRO A 290 2.80 19.21 20.76
N LEU A 291 1.57 19.66 21.04
CA LEU A 291 1.25 20.40 22.27
C LEU A 291 1.29 19.47 23.48
N LEU A 292 0.85 18.22 23.32
CA LEU A 292 0.99 17.19 24.35
C LEU A 292 2.47 16.98 24.73
N VAL A 293 3.36 16.87 23.74
CA VAL A 293 4.82 16.75 23.98
C VAL A 293 5.35 17.99 24.71
N TYR A 294 4.90 19.18 24.31
CA TYR A 294 5.30 20.41 24.99
C TYR A 294 4.88 20.42 26.47
N LYS A 295 3.63 20.06 26.79
CA LYS A 295 3.16 19.95 28.19
C LYS A 295 3.92 18.89 28.97
N TRP A 296 4.19 17.75 28.35
CA TRP A 296 5.01 16.68 28.92
C TRP A 296 6.40 17.20 29.30
N CYS A 297 7.07 17.93 28.41
CA CYS A 297 8.37 18.54 28.69
C CYS A 297 8.31 19.61 29.80
N GLN A 298 7.17 20.28 29.99
CA GLN A 298 6.97 21.25 31.06
C GLN A 298 6.68 20.60 32.43
N GLY A 299 6.48 19.28 32.48
CA GLY A 299 6.03 18.60 33.70
C GLY A 299 4.63 19.04 34.15
N LYS A 300 3.80 19.54 33.21
CA LYS A 300 2.43 19.96 33.44
C LYS A 300 1.44 19.00 32.81
#